data_AF-A0A7S1R1P3-F1
#
_entry.id   AF-A0A7S1R1P3-F1
#
_cell.length_a   1.000
_cell.length_b   1.000
_cell.length_c   1.000
_cell.angle_alpha   90.00
_cell.angle_beta   90.00
_cell.angle_gamma   90.00
#
_symmetry.space_group_name_H-M   'P 1'
#
loop_
_entity.id
_entity.type
_entity.pdbx_description
1 polymer ?
#
loop_
_entity_poly.entity_id
_entity_poly.type
_entity_poly.pdbx_seq_one_letter_code
_entity_poly.pdbx_strand_id
1 'polypeptide(L)'
;PLEVVEGSARPVRAPQTSSSWQGGGAMADFGADTIFQYKCPFRKAWVDCSLDEDQKLKEAYLKLQKGGGSAEVGYLLNGVRFKTDFSSMIRTNVASKRTAEVRLKGGDLPFPPPAGAAKPSEASLGKSDGVPEESELKRAVPLSPEALLIGEEGKPFPHVVRKAWGQGIPEGMTMTGRFKFTMQLEDKDFFGEMLTWHMISAGIAPEAFQAQRYLAFTNVSGQTIIANRPEIENMLSNDRSYPITVSYTPPKVFDGMIQEEIPSYEISRSFLRFIKNACSDVNYEIYNVKHKHQRRTFERYLLYLEDHYHQCDDHLEDAMTNWELYMRYPFITGAMGLIDKTGPNLTKVMRGEADVLEFLFGG
;
A
#
# COMPACT_ATOMS: atom_id res chain seq x y z
N PRO A 1 -48.51 -40.71 -11.14
CA PRO A 1 -49.15 -39.68 -12.00
C PRO A 1 -48.67 -38.29 -11.57
N LEU A 2 -47.66 -37.76 -12.25
CA LEU A 2 -47.14 -36.41 -12.05
C LEU A 2 -46.99 -35.78 -13.44
N GLU A 3 -47.70 -34.67 -13.64
CA GLU A 3 -47.81 -33.93 -14.89
C GLU A 3 -46.52 -33.17 -15.22
N VAL A 4 -46.16 -33.22 -16.50
CA VAL A 4 -45.09 -32.44 -17.12
C VAL A 4 -45.67 -31.08 -17.51
N VAL A 5 -45.08 -29.99 -17.03
CA VAL A 5 -45.40 -28.62 -17.46
C VAL A 5 -44.30 -28.14 -18.41
N GLU A 6 -44.64 -28.03 -19.69
CA GLU A 6 -43.81 -27.44 -20.75
C GLU A 6 -43.78 -25.90 -20.61
N GLY A 7 -42.59 -25.34 -20.41
CA GLY A 7 -42.34 -23.89 -20.42
C GLY A 7 -42.03 -23.38 -21.82
N SER A 8 -42.82 -22.42 -22.30
CA SER A 8 -42.71 -21.80 -23.61
C SER A 8 -41.51 -20.87 -23.76
N ALA A 9 -40.78 -21.00 -24.87
CA ALA A 9 -39.70 -20.10 -25.26
C ALA A 9 -40.26 -18.81 -25.87
N ARG A 10 -39.80 -17.65 -25.38
CA ARG A 10 -40.07 -16.34 -26.01
C ARG A 10 -39.07 -16.08 -27.15
N PRO A 11 -39.50 -15.47 -28.27
CA PRO A 11 -38.60 -15.17 -29.38
C PRO A 11 -37.76 -13.92 -29.08
N VAL A 12 -36.47 -14.01 -29.42
CA VAL A 12 -35.50 -12.91 -29.38
C VAL A 12 -35.73 -11.99 -30.58
N ARG A 13 -36.01 -10.71 -30.35
CA ARG A 13 -36.16 -9.69 -31.39
C ARG A 13 -34.76 -9.20 -31.80
N ALA A 14 -34.42 -9.33 -33.08
CA ALA A 14 -33.24 -8.70 -33.65
C ALA A 14 -33.41 -7.16 -33.71
N PRO A 15 -32.37 -6.36 -33.46
CA PRO A 15 -32.46 -4.91 -33.59
C PRO A 15 -32.46 -4.51 -35.07
N GLN A 16 -33.43 -3.65 -35.44
CA GLN A 16 -33.50 -3.01 -36.75
C GLN A 16 -32.43 -1.92 -36.85
N THR A 17 -31.56 -2.02 -37.85
CA THR A 17 -30.66 -0.94 -38.27
C THR A 17 -31.31 -0.11 -39.36
N SER A 18 -31.61 1.16 -39.08
CA SER A 18 -31.99 2.14 -40.10
C SER A 18 -30.78 2.98 -40.49
N SER A 19 -30.37 2.88 -41.75
CA SER A 19 -29.38 3.77 -42.38
C SER A 19 -30.03 5.07 -42.85
N SER A 20 -29.34 6.20 -42.69
CA SER A 20 -28.97 7.07 -43.81
C SER A 20 -28.32 8.36 -43.30
N TRP A 21 -27.00 8.48 -43.46
CA TRP A 21 -26.32 9.76 -43.59
C TRP A 21 -25.27 9.62 -44.68
N GLN A 22 -25.52 10.26 -45.82
CA GLN A 22 -24.55 10.46 -46.89
C GLN A 22 -23.84 11.79 -46.63
N GLY A 23 -22.53 11.73 -46.42
CA GLY A 23 -21.62 12.86 -46.38
C GLY A 23 -20.20 12.34 -46.64
N GLY A 24 -19.67 12.62 -47.82
CA GLY A 24 -18.44 12.05 -48.36
C GLY A 24 -17.16 12.41 -47.59
N GLY A 25 -16.37 11.37 -47.35
CA GLY A 25 -15.11 11.37 -46.61
C GLY A 25 -15.07 10.07 -45.82
N ALA A 26 -14.71 8.95 -46.46
CA ALA A 26 -14.67 7.65 -45.81
C ALA A 26 -13.72 7.71 -44.60
N MET A 27 -14.27 7.83 -43.40
CA MET A 27 -13.50 7.63 -42.18
C MET A 27 -13.18 6.14 -42.13
N ALA A 28 -11.89 5.80 -42.18
CA ALA A 28 -11.44 4.42 -42.04
C ALA A 28 -11.78 3.98 -40.61
N ASP A 29 -12.78 3.12 -40.48
CA ASP A 29 -13.10 2.47 -39.22
C ASP A 29 -12.23 1.23 -39.02
N PHE A 30 -12.07 0.83 -37.76
CA PHE A 30 -11.41 -0.43 -37.41
C PHE A 30 -12.18 -1.62 -38.01
N GLY A 31 -11.46 -2.60 -38.57
CA GLY A 31 -12.07 -3.84 -39.05
C GLY A 31 -12.76 -4.63 -37.92
N ALA A 32 -13.82 -5.38 -38.26
CA ALA A 32 -14.65 -6.10 -37.29
C ALA A 32 -13.87 -7.12 -36.44
N ASP A 33 -12.81 -7.72 -37.00
CA ASP A 33 -11.99 -8.73 -36.34
C ASP A 33 -10.72 -8.17 -35.68
N THR A 34 -10.64 -6.85 -35.51
CA THR A 34 -9.47 -6.19 -34.92
C THR A 34 -9.59 -6.07 -33.40
N ILE A 35 -8.48 -6.22 -32.69
CA ILE A 35 -8.41 -5.98 -31.23
C ILE A 35 -7.04 -5.43 -30.83
N PHE A 36 -7.02 -4.45 -29.95
CA PHE A 36 -5.77 -3.99 -29.35
C PHE A 36 -5.16 -5.11 -28.49
N GLN A 37 -3.84 -5.22 -28.55
CA GLN A 37 -3.03 -6.08 -27.70
C GLN A 37 -1.97 -5.24 -27.00
N TYR A 38 -1.52 -5.71 -25.84
CA TYR A 38 -0.32 -5.20 -25.19
C TYR A 38 0.67 -6.33 -24.90
N LYS A 39 1.96 -6.00 -24.91
CA LYS A 39 3.04 -6.96 -24.62
C LYS A 39 3.20 -7.09 -23.11
N CYS A 40 2.64 -8.16 -22.55
CA CYS A 40 2.69 -8.40 -21.11
C CYS A 40 4.12 -8.79 -20.70
N PRO A 41 4.80 -8.03 -19.82
CA PRO A 41 6.19 -8.30 -19.44
C PRO A 41 6.34 -9.63 -18.70
N PHE A 42 5.33 -10.03 -17.92
CA PHE A 42 5.34 -11.29 -17.15
C PHE A 42 5.16 -12.52 -18.03
N ARG A 43 4.22 -12.48 -18.96
CA ARG A 43 3.92 -13.60 -19.86
C ARG A 43 4.87 -13.65 -21.06
N LYS A 44 5.67 -12.61 -21.28
CA LYS A 44 6.53 -12.42 -22.46
C LYS A 44 5.76 -12.64 -23.77
N ALA A 45 4.47 -12.29 -23.77
CA ALA A 45 3.54 -12.57 -24.85
C ALA A 45 2.59 -11.38 -25.08
N TRP A 46 2.05 -11.29 -26.28
CA TRP A 46 0.98 -10.35 -26.60
C TRP A 46 -0.34 -10.85 -26.03
N VAL A 47 -1.00 -10.00 -25.25
CA VAL A 47 -2.28 -10.28 -24.59
C VAL A 47 -3.34 -9.38 -25.19
N ASP A 48 -4.45 -9.98 -25.61
CA ASP A 48 -5.62 -9.24 -26.10
C ASP A 48 -6.16 -8.34 -24.96
N CYS A 49 -6.41 -7.07 -25.26
CA CYS A 49 -7.11 -6.16 -24.36
C CYS A 49 -8.52 -6.69 -24.07
N SER A 50 -9.12 -6.28 -22.96
CA SER A 50 -10.55 -6.55 -22.75
C SER A 50 -11.37 -5.79 -23.79
N LEU A 51 -12.60 -6.23 -24.08
CA LEU A 51 -13.48 -5.54 -25.05
C LEU A 51 -13.75 -4.08 -24.66
N ASP A 52 -13.89 -3.79 -23.36
CA ASP A 52 -14.06 -2.43 -22.84
C ASP A 52 -12.80 -1.57 -23.03
N GLU A 53 -11.62 -2.13 -22.78
CA GLU A 53 -10.34 -1.45 -23.02
C GLU A 53 -10.13 -1.20 -24.52
N ASP A 54 -10.38 -2.20 -25.36
CA ASP A 54 -10.29 -2.11 -26.82
C ASP A 54 -11.22 -1.01 -27.37
N GLN A 55 -12.48 -0.97 -26.94
CA GLN A 55 -13.43 0.05 -27.35
C GLN A 55 -12.94 1.46 -26.96
N LYS A 56 -12.47 1.66 -25.72
CA LYS A 56 -11.93 2.95 -25.26
C LYS A 56 -10.72 3.39 -26.09
N LEU A 57 -9.81 2.46 -26.40
CA LEU A 57 -8.62 2.73 -27.21
C LEU A 57 -9.00 3.07 -28.65
N LYS A 58 -9.93 2.33 -29.27
CA LYS A 58 -10.43 2.61 -30.62
C LYS A 58 -11.12 3.97 -30.71
N GLU A 59 -12.01 4.27 -29.77
CA GLU A 59 -12.70 5.57 -29.70
C GLU A 59 -11.71 6.73 -29.52
N ALA A 60 -10.72 6.58 -28.65
CA ALA A 60 -9.69 7.58 -28.44
C ALA A 60 -8.82 7.77 -29.68
N TYR A 61 -8.43 6.68 -30.35
CA TYR A 61 -7.67 6.73 -31.60
C TYR A 61 -8.47 7.45 -32.69
N LEU A 62 -9.73 7.09 -32.92
CA LEU A 62 -10.58 7.77 -33.92
C LEU A 62 -10.79 9.27 -33.61
N LYS A 63 -10.79 9.68 -32.34
CA LYS A 63 -10.85 11.09 -31.95
C LYS A 63 -9.58 11.86 -32.34
N LEU A 64 -8.41 11.21 -32.40
CA LEU A 64 -7.17 11.82 -32.91
C LEU A 64 -7.32 12.25 -34.37
N GLN A 65 -7.90 11.40 -35.20
CA GLN A 65 -8.07 11.66 -36.63
C GLN A 65 -8.87 12.93 -36.90
N LYS A 66 -9.84 13.21 -36.02
CA LYS A 66 -10.73 14.37 -36.12
C LYS A 66 -10.09 15.67 -35.63
N GLY A 67 -8.80 15.64 -35.25
CA GLY A 67 -8.07 16.81 -34.74
C GLY A 67 -8.50 17.27 -33.35
N GLY A 68 -9.36 16.50 -32.66
CA GLY A 68 -9.92 16.86 -31.35
C GLY A 68 -9.42 16.00 -30.17
N GLY A 69 -8.58 15.00 -30.42
CA GLY A 69 -8.03 14.10 -29.39
C GLY A 69 -6.59 14.44 -29.01
N SER A 70 -6.21 14.12 -27.77
CA SER A 70 -4.81 14.08 -27.34
C SER A 70 -4.15 12.77 -27.78
N ALA A 71 -2.88 12.81 -28.20
CA ALA A 71 -2.05 11.63 -28.50
C ALA A 71 -2.00 10.63 -27.34
N GLU A 72 -2.28 11.12 -26.13
CA GLU A 72 -2.32 10.33 -24.91
C GLU A 72 -3.77 10.20 -24.40
N VAL A 73 -4.18 8.96 -24.11
CA VAL A 73 -5.45 8.65 -23.48
C VAL A 73 -5.25 8.04 -22.10
N GLY A 74 -5.86 8.64 -21.08
CA GLY A 74 -5.99 8.06 -19.76
C GLY A 74 -7.29 7.27 -19.63
N TYR A 75 -7.25 6.07 -19.06
CA TYR A 75 -8.44 5.26 -18.81
C TYR A 75 -8.28 4.41 -17.53
N LEU A 76 -9.42 4.02 -16.96
CA LEU A 76 -9.49 3.17 -15.78
C LEU A 76 -9.93 1.76 -16.19
N LEU A 77 -9.15 0.76 -15.80
CA LEU A 77 -9.43 -0.65 -16.03
C LEU A 77 -9.33 -1.38 -14.68
N ASN A 78 -10.45 -1.93 -14.19
CA ASN A 78 -10.52 -2.64 -12.91
C ASN A 78 -9.93 -1.85 -11.72
N GLY A 79 -10.15 -0.53 -11.66
CA GLY A 79 -9.62 0.34 -10.61
C GLY A 79 -8.16 0.78 -10.81
N VAL A 80 -7.45 0.25 -11.82
CA VAL A 80 -6.08 0.65 -12.15
C VAL A 80 -6.12 1.64 -13.31
N ARG A 81 -5.49 2.81 -13.13
CA ARG A 81 -5.34 3.80 -14.20
C ARG A 81 -4.19 3.44 -15.13
N PHE A 82 -4.49 3.49 -16.41
CA PHE A 82 -3.53 3.35 -17.48
C PHE A 82 -3.52 4.60 -18.34
N LYS A 83 -2.36 4.89 -18.91
CA LYS A 83 -2.15 5.92 -19.90
C LYS A 83 -1.59 5.25 -21.15
N THR A 84 -2.23 5.44 -22.30
CA THR A 84 -1.69 4.96 -23.57
C THR A 84 -1.32 6.16 -24.43
N ASP A 85 -0.06 6.23 -24.82
CA ASP A 85 0.45 7.18 -25.80
C ASP A 85 0.45 6.50 -27.17
N PHE A 86 -0.43 6.97 -28.05
CA PHE A 86 -0.55 6.44 -29.40
C PHE A 86 0.62 6.83 -30.29
N SER A 87 1.35 7.90 -29.99
CA SER A 87 2.49 8.33 -30.80
C SER A 87 3.69 7.38 -30.67
N SER A 88 3.90 6.83 -29.47
CA SER A 88 4.91 5.82 -29.18
C SER A 88 4.37 4.39 -29.18
N MET A 89 3.04 4.22 -29.21
CA MET A 89 2.33 2.95 -29.06
C MET A 89 2.72 2.25 -27.74
N ILE A 90 2.77 3.01 -26.65
CA ILE A 90 3.13 2.52 -25.31
C ILE A 90 1.97 2.74 -24.35
N ARG A 91 1.65 1.70 -23.59
CA ARG A 91 0.77 1.73 -22.43
C ARG A 91 1.60 1.80 -21.16
N THR A 92 1.24 2.70 -20.26
CA THR A 92 1.87 2.90 -18.97
C THR A 92 0.86 2.65 -17.86
N ASN A 93 1.20 1.78 -16.92
CA ASN A 93 0.51 1.71 -15.64
C ASN A 93 0.92 2.93 -14.81
N VAL A 94 -0.03 3.81 -14.52
CA VAL A 94 0.28 5.12 -13.91
C VAL A 94 0.87 4.98 -12.50
N ALA A 95 0.40 3.98 -11.74
CA ALA A 95 0.85 3.74 -10.37
C ALA A 95 2.27 3.14 -10.31
N SER A 96 2.53 2.09 -11.10
CA SER A 96 3.82 1.37 -11.08
C SER A 96 4.87 1.94 -12.03
N LYS A 97 4.51 2.92 -12.88
CA LYS A 97 5.31 3.46 -13.99
C LYS A 97 5.77 2.42 -15.03
N ARG A 98 5.31 1.17 -14.93
CA ARG A 98 5.65 0.11 -15.88
C ARG A 98 5.03 0.40 -17.22
N THR A 99 5.84 0.25 -18.27
CA THR A 99 5.45 0.46 -19.66
C THR A 99 5.31 -0.88 -20.39
N ALA A 100 4.44 -0.93 -21.39
CA ALA A 100 4.22 -2.08 -22.26
C ALA A 100 3.92 -1.59 -23.69
N GLU A 101 4.51 -2.25 -24.68
CA GLU A 101 4.19 -1.99 -26.09
C GLU A 101 2.73 -2.35 -26.38
N VAL A 102 2.07 -1.56 -27.24
CA VAL A 102 0.69 -1.75 -27.69
C VAL A 102 0.67 -1.94 -29.21
N ARG A 103 -0.22 -2.78 -29.73
CA ARG A 103 -0.45 -2.93 -31.17
C ARG A 103 -1.89 -3.30 -31.47
N LEU A 104 -2.31 -3.15 -32.72
CA LEU A 104 -3.55 -3.73 -33.22
C LEU A 104 -3.28 -5.13 -33.77
N LYS A 105 -4.09 -6.12 -33.38
CA LYS A 105 -4.10 -7.47 -33.97
C LYS A 105 -5.24 -7.54 -34.99
N GLY A 106 -5.00 -8.27 -36.09
CA GLY A 106 -6.03 -8.56 -37.09
C GLY A 106 -6.20 -7.47 -38.16
N GLY A 107 -5.28 -6.50 -38.26
CA GLY A 107 -5.31 -5.46 -39.29
C GLY A 107 -4.32 -4.32 -39.00
N ASP A 108 -4.33 -3.32 -39.88
CA ASP A 108 -3.56 -2.09 -39.73
C ASP A 108 -4.37 -1.02 -38.99
N LEU A 109 -3.68 -0.06 -38.38
CA LEU A 109 -4.33 1.13 -37.83
C LEU A 109 -4.99 1.93 -38.97
N PRO A 110 -6.18 2.51 -38.75
CA PRO A 110 -6.93 3.21 -39.79
C PRO A 110 -6.20 4.42 -40.37
N PHE A 111 -5.23 4.96 -39.65
CA PHE A 111 -4.29 5.99 -40.07
C PHE A 111 -3.00 5.86 -39.24
N PRO A 112 -1.84 6.32 -39.75
CA PRO A 112 -0.57 6.18 -39.03
C PRO A 112 -0.61 6.92 -37.70
N PRO A 113 0.10 6.42 -36.67
CA PRO A 113 0.17 7.12 -35.40
C PRO A 113 0.76 8.51 -35.58
N PRO A 114 0.34 9.51 -34.78
CA PRO A 114 0.92 10.84 -34.83
C PRO A 114 2.43 10.74 -34.59
N ALA A 115 3.22 11.57 -35.28
CA ALA A 115 4.67 11.58 -35.12
C ALA A 115 5.02 11.90 -33.65
N GLY A 116 5.46 10.87 -32.93
CA GLY A 116 5.80 10.97 -31.52
C GLY A 116 7.16 11.62 -31.30
N ALA A 117 7.25 12.36 -30.20
CA ALA A 117 8.52 12.72 -29.59
C ALA A 117 9.34 11.47 -29.26
N ALA A 118 10.65 11.66 -29.07
CA ALA A 118 11.65 10.60 -28.90
C ALA A 118 11.20 9.43 -28.00
N LYS A 119 11.55 8.20 -28.40
CA LYS A 119 11.31 6.98 -27.61
C LYS A 119 11.74 7.21 -26.14
N PRO A 120 10.94 6.77 -25.14
CA PRO A 120 11.35 6.86 -23.75
C PRO A 120 12.70 6.15 -23.55
N SER A 121 13.59 6.77 -22.77
CA SER A 121 14.96 6.29 -22.53
C SER A 121 14.97 4.87 -21.94
N GLU A 122 16.05 4.10 -22.14
CA GLU A 122 16.19 2.76 -21.54
C GLU A 122 16.03 2.75 -20.01
N ALA A 123 16.26 3.87 -19.33
CA ALA A 123 16.02 4.01 -17.88
C ALA A 123 14.54 3.87 -17.50
N SER A 124 13.62 4.10 -18.45
CA SER A 124 12.16 4.03 -18.28
C SER A 124 11.58 2.63 -18.52
N LEU A 125 12.41 1.66 -18.94
CA LEU A 125 12.04 0.25 -19.11
C LEU A 125 12.14 -0.56 -17.81
N GLY A 126 12.41 0.10 -16.69
CA GLY A 126 12.67 -0.55 -15.40
C GLY A 126 14.00 -1.28 -15.42
N LYS A 127 15.10 -0.57 -15.11
CA LYS A 127 16.26 -1.26 -14.55
C LYS A 127 15.78 -1.99 -13.29
N SER A 128 16.18 -3.25 -13.12
CA SER A 128 15.91 -4.03 -11.92
C SER A 128 16.20 -3.17 -10.69
N ASP A 129 15.16 -2.86 -9.90
CA ASP A 129 15.23 -2.05 -8.68
C ASP A 129 15.99 -2.80 -7.59
N GLY A 130 17.29 -3.04 -7.78
CA GLY A 130 18.22 -3.58 -6.77
C GLY A 130 17.65 -4.69 -5.90
N VAL A 131 16.83 -5.59 -6.46
CA VAL A 131 16.27 -6.71 -5.72
C VAL A 131 17.46 -7.61 -5.35
N PRO A 132 17.68 -7.91 -4.06
CA PRO A 132 18.74 -8.83 -3.67
C PRO A 132 18.56 -10.16 -4.40
N GLU A 133 19.67 -10.78 -4.83
CA GLU A 133 19.64 -12.07 -5.51
C GLU A 133 18.79 -13.09 -4.72
N GLU A 134 18.08 -13.94 -5.47
CA GLU A 134 17.17 -14.99 -5.01
C GLU A 134 17.76 -15.91 -3.92
N SER A 135 19.08 -15.91 -3.76
CA SER A 135 19.82 -16.57 -2.67
C SER A 135 19.54 -16.00 -1.27
N GLU A 136 19.07 -14.75 -1.14
CA GLU A 136 18.79 -14.11 0.16
C GLU A 136 17.32 -14.23 0.62
N LEU A 137 16.40 -14.62 -0.26
CA LEU A 137 14.94 -14.68 -0.01
C LEU A 137 14.44 -16.02 0.57
N LYS A 138 15.33 -16.95 0.90
CA LYS A 138 14.97 -18.28 1.44
C LYS A 138 14.62 -18.23 2.92
N ARG A 139 13.54 -17.54 3.29
CA ARG A 139 12.83 -17.68 4.59
C ARG A 139 11.47 -16.96 4.56
N ALA A 140 10.68 -17.15 3.51
CA ALA A 140 9.26 -16.78 3.55
C ALA A 140 8.46 -17.92 4.17
N VAL A 141 7.87 -17.69 5.35
CA VAL A 141 6.90 -18.59 5.97
C VAL A 141 5.56 -18.40 5.25
N PRO A 142 4.92 -19.45 4.73
CA PRO A 142 3.57 -19.33 4.18
C PRO A 142 2.57 -19.14 5.33
N LEU A 143 1.86 -18.01 5.37
CA LEU A 143 0.70 -17.86 6.25
C LEU A 143 -0.47 -18.70 5.74
N SER A 144 -1.24 -19.27 6.69
CA SER A 144 -2.35 -20.17 6.39
C SER A 144 -3.52 -19.42 5.74
N PRO A 145 -4.36 -20.11 4.93
CA PRO A 145 -5.50 -19.50 4.23
C PRO A 145 -6.56 -18.86 5.13
N GLU A 146 -6.50 -19.09 6.45
CA GLU A 146 -7.53 -18.62 7.40
C GLU A 146 -7.34 -17.16 7.86
N ALA A 147 -6.16 -16.55 7.69
CA ALA A 147 -5.90 -15.17 8.12
C ALA A 147 -6.54 -14.08 7.22
N LEU A 148 -7.20 -14.46 6.12
CA LEU A 148 -7.70 -13.54 5.09
C LEU A 148 -9.22 -13.32 5.08
N LEU A 149 -9.94 -13.74 6.12
CA LEU A 149 -11.40 -13.78 6.07
C LEU A 149 -12.01 -13.24 7.36
N ILE A 150 -12.44 -11.98 7.35
CA ILE A 150 -13.71 -11.43 7.89
C ILE A 150 -13.61 -9.89 7.90
N GLY A 151 -14.50 -9.20 7.17
CA GLY A 151 -14.72 -7.74 7.32
C GLY A 151 -15.64 -7.42 8.51
N GLU A 152 -15.80 -6.13 8.86
CA GLU A 152 -16.52 -5.64 10.07
C GLU A 152 -17.95 -6.19 10.32
N GLU A 153 -18.58 -6.86 9.35
CA GLU A 153 -19.93 -7.44 9.51
C GLU A 153 -20.00 -8.98 9.37
N GLY A 154 -18.88 -9.71 9.38
CA GLY A 154 -18.91 -11.17 9.19
C GLY A 154 -19.31 -11.64 7.79
N LYS A 155 -19.43 -10.72 6.82
CA LYS A 155 -19.65 -11.04 5.42
C LYS A 155 -18.30 -11.24 4.71
N PRO A 156 -18.16 -12.27 3.86
CA PRO A 156 -16.95 -12.43 3.05
C PRO A 156 -16.76 -11.22 2.13
N PHE A 157 -15.53 -10.70 2.00
CA PHE A 157 -15.23 -9.67 1.00
C PHE A 157 -15.73 -10.11 -0.39
N PRO A 158 -16.35 -9.22 -1.18
CA PRO A 158 -16.85 -9.54 -2.52
C PRO A 158 -15.75 -10.20 -3.36
N HIS A 159 -16.10 -11.20 -4.16
CA HIS A 159 -15.16 -11.94 -5.02
C HIS A 159 -14.29 -11.02 -5.91
N VAL A 160 -14.78 -9.82 -6.22
CA VAL A 160 -14.08 -8.79 -7.02
C VAL A 160 -12.98 -8.09 -6.21
N VAL A 161 -13.20 -7.83 -4.92
CA VAL A 161 -12.15 -7.34 -3.99
C VAL A 161 -11.12 -8.44 -3.75
N ARG A 162 -11.56 -9.70 -3.60
CA ARG A 162 -10.66 -10.87 -3.57
C ARG A 162 -9.85 -11.07 -4.86
N LYS A 163 -10.31 -10.58 -6.01
CA LYS A 163 -9.55 -10.63 -7.27
C LYS A 163 -8.55 -9.47 -7.37
N ALA A 164 -8.89 -8.29 -6.85
CA ALA A 164 -7.97 -7.17 -6.68
C ALA A 164 -6.92 -7.42 -5.58
N TRP A 165 -7.24 -8.25 -4.58
CA TRP A 165 -6.36 -8.59 -3.44
C TRP A 165 -5.72 -9.99 -3.54
N GLY A 166 -6.15 -10.86 -4.46
CA GLY A 166 -5.83 -12.30 -4.40
C GLY A 166 -5.67 -13.04 -5.73
N GLN A 167 -5.57 -12.34 -6.87
CA GLN A 167 -5.02 -12.93 -8.11
C GLN A 167 -4.14 -11.92 -8.82
N GLY A 168 -2.98 -11.64 -8.23
CA GLY A 168 -2.02 -10.75 -8.86
C GLY A 168 -0.95 -10.21 -7.95
N ILE A 169 -0.59 -10.91 -6.88
CA ILE A 169 0.75 -10.75 -6.32
C ILE A 169 1.65 -11.59 -7.24
N PRO A 170 2.43 -10.98 -8.14
CA PRO A 170 3.37 -11.76 -8.96
C PRO A 170 4.33 -12.49 -8.02
N GLU A 171 4.75 -13.70 -8.38
CA GLU A 171 5.93 -14.30 -7.77
C GLU A 171 7.08 -13.27 -7.82
N GLY A 172 7.55 -12.83 -6.65
CA GLY A 172 8.57 -11.78 -6.52
C GLY A 172 8.12 -10.43 -5.93
N MET A 173 6.88 -10.25 -5.45
CA MET A 173 6.62 -9.13 -4.52
C MET A 173 7.43 -9.35 -3.24
N THR A 174 8.22 -8.34 -2.90
CA THR A 174 9.08 -8.34 -1.76
C THR A 174 8.24 -8.03 -0.51
N MET A 175 7.97 -9.03 0.33
CA MET A 175 7.43 -8.88 1.70
C MET A 175 8.46 -8.20 2.61
N THR A 176 9.00 -7.08 2.15
CA THR A 176 10.12 -6.37 2.74
C THR A 176 9.68 -5.53 3.93
N GLY A 177 8.37 -5.26 4.07
CA GLY A 177 7.86 -4.37 5.12
C GLY A 177 8.28 -2.90 4.93
N ARG A 178 8.93 -2.57 3.80
CA ARG A 178 9.46 -1.24 3.48
C ARG A 178 9.26 -0.90 2.02
N PHE A 179 9.12 0.38 1.72
CA PHE A 179 9.15 0.87 0.34
C PHE A 179 9.77 2.26 0.27
N LYS A 180 10.25 2.62 -0.91
CA LYS A 180 10.68 3.96 -1.27
C LYS A 180 10.35 4.21 -2.73
N PHE A 181 9.69 5.32 -3.02
CA PHE A 181 9.44 5.77 -4.38
C PHE A 181 9.53 7.29 -4.48
N THR A 182 9.75 7.79 -5.69
CA THR A 182 9.80 9.22 -5.96
C THR A 182 8.64 9.61 -6.86
N MET A 183 7.89 10.61 -6.44
CA MET A 183 6.74 11.17 -7.13
C MET A 183 7.14 12.46 -7.83
N GLN A 184 6.89 12.53 -9.14
CA GLN A 184 7.09 13.75 -9.92
C GLN A 184 5.87 14.67 -9.84
N LEU A 185 5.99 15.91 -10.31
CA LEU A 185 4.88 16.87 -10.26
C LEU A 185 3.67 16.36 -11.06
N GLU A 186 3.91 15.69 -12.20
CA GLU A 186 2.85 15.12 -13.04
C GLU A 186 2.14 13.95 -12.37
N ASP A 187 2.71 13.41 -11.30
CA ASP A 187 2.19 12.25 -10.57
C ASP A 187 1.31 12.63 -9.38
N LYS A 188 1.20 13.94 -9.06
CA LYS A 188 0.48 14.48 -7.91
C LYS A 188 -0.95 13.97 -7.79
N ASP A 189 -1.67 13.91 -8.90
CA ASP A 189 -3.07 13.46 -8.95
C ASP A 189 -3.23 11.93 -8.75
N PHE A 190 -2.12 11.19 -8.75
CA PHE A 190 -2.08 9.72 -8.63
C PHE A 190 -1.41 9.25 -7.34
N PHE A 191 -1.17 10.15 -6.40
CA PHE A 191 -0.49 9.86 -5.15
C PHE A 191 -1.14 8.68 -4.40
N GLY A 192 -2.47 8.66 -4.29
CA GLY A 192 -3.19 7.60 -3.58
C GLY A 192 -2.99 6.23 -4.22
N GLU A 193 -3.06 6.14 -5.55
CA GLU A 193 -2.83 4.90 -6.28
C GLU A 193 -1.37 4.42 -6.17
N MET A 194 -0.40 5.35 -6.28
CA MET A 194 1.02 5.03 -6.12
C MET A 194 1.33 4.50 -4.72
N LEU A 195 0.85 5.20 -3.68
CA LEU A 195 1.05 4.78 -2.29
C LEU A 195 0.46 3.39 -2.05
N THR A 196 -0.79 3.16 -2.47
CA THR A 196 -1.46 1.87 -2.31
C THR A 196 -0.71 0.74 -3.00
N TRP A 197 -0.21 0.97 -4.22
CA TRP A 197 0.58 -0.03 -4.95
C TRP A 197 1.88 -0.40 -4.22
N HIS A 198 2.62 0.59 -3.72
CA HIS A 198 3.86 0.36 -2.99
C HIS A 198 3.63 -0.34 -1.64
N MET A 199 2.51 -0.06 -0.97
CA MET A 199 2.11 -0.75 0.24
C MET A 199 1.82 -2.24 -0.01
N ILE A 200 0.99 -2.54 -1.01
CA ILE A 200 0.67 -3.92 -1.39
C ILE A 200 1.96 -4.66 -1.77
N SER A 201 2.82 -4.01 -2.56
CA SER A 201 4.08 -4.60 -3.01
C SER A 201 5.04 -4.91 -1.85
N ALA A 202 4.97 -4.14 -0.77
CA ALA A 202 5.77 -4.31 0.44
C ALA A 202 5.13 -5.22 1.50
N GLY A 203 3.89 -5.69 1.29
CA GLY A 203 3.14 -6.46 2.27
C GLY A 203 2.63 -5.63 3.47
N ILE A 204 2.43 -4.32 3.29
CA ILE A 204 2.02 -3.40 4.36
C ILE A 204 0.51 -3.16 4.28
N ALA A 205 -0.21 -3.51 5.34
CA ALA A 205 -1.64 -3.26 5.44
C ALA A 205 -1.94 -1.76 5.67
N PRO A 206 -3.08 -1.22 5.18
CA PRO A 206 -3.46 0.18 5.40
C PRO A 206 -3.48 0.62 6.86
N GLU A 207 -3.84 -0.28 7.77
CA GLU A 207 -3.89 -0.06 9.21
C GLU A 207 -2.50 0.27 9.79
N ALA A 208 -1.42 -0.18 9.13
CA ALA A 208 -0.05 0.16 9.52
C ALA A 208 0.26 1.66 9.39
N PHE A 209 -0.50 2.40 8.57
CA PHE A 209 -0.38 3.86 8.42
C PHE A 209 -1.17 4.65 9.46
N GLN A 210 -2.03 4.02 10.26
CA GLN A 210 -2.79 4.75 11.29
C GLN A 210 -1.87 5.34 12.37
N ALA A 211 -0.66 4.78 12.55
CA ALA A 211 0.35 5.41 13.39
C ALA A 211 1.14 6.53 12.70
N GLN A 212 1.10 6.69 11.38
CA GLN A 212 1.83 7.67 10.54
C GLN A 212 3.35 7.84 10.82
N ARG A 213 3.92 7.13 11.80
CA ARG A 213 5.26 7.32 12.40
C ARG A 213 6.42 6.97 11.48
N TYR A 214 6.18 6.09 10.50
CA TYR A 214 7.24 5.54 9.66
C TYR A 214 7.12 5.98 8.20
N LEU A 215 6.04 6.69 7.85
CA LEU A 215 5.86 7.27 6.53
C LEU A 215 6.51 8.66 6.50
N ALA A 216 7.57 8.77 5.69
CA ALA A 216 8.33 9.99 5.51
C ALA A 216 8.17 10.52 4.09
N PHE A 217 8.00 11.84 3.98
CA PHE A 217 7.99 12.59 2.73
C PHE A 217 9.18 13.53 2.69
N THR A 218 10.04 13.40 1.70
CA THR A 218 11.22 14.24 1.51
C THR A 218 11.07 15.03 0.21
N ASN A 219 11.04 16.36 0.30
CA ASN A 219 10.94 17.23 -0.87
C ASN A 219 12.30 17.40 -1.59
N VAL A 220 12.29 18.10 -2.73
CA VAL A 220 13.49 18.40 -3.52
C VAL A 220 14.58 19.16 -2.76
N SER A 221 14.21 19.98 -1.77
CA SER A 221 15.18 20.67 -0.90
C SER A 221 15.77 19.79 0.22
N GLY A 222 15.35 18.52 0.31
CA GLY A 222 15.78 17.58 1.34
C GLY A 222 15.04 17.68 2.67
N GLN A 223 14.02 18.54 2.77
CA GLN A 223 13.19 18.64 3.98
C GLN A 223 12.33 17.38 4.09
N THR A 224 12.44 16.69 5.22
CA THR A 224 11.70 15.47 5.52
C THR A 224 10.61 15.73 6.54
N ILE A 225 9.39 15.30 6.24
CA ILE A 225 8.21 15.43 7.10
C ILE A 225 7.70 14.02 7.39
N ILE A 226 7.51 13.72 8.67
CA ILE A 226 7.09 12.40 9.17
C ILE A 226 5.86 12.61 10.05
N ALA A 227 4.85 11.76 9.89
CA ALA A 227 3.66 11.72 10.76
C ALA A 227 2.90 13.05 10.95
N ASN A 228 3.03 14.01 10.04
CA ASN A 228 2.39 15.32 10.15
C ASN A 228 1.55 15.59 8.91
N ARG A 229 0.27 15.20 8.99
CA ARG A 229 -0.68 15.31 7.88
C ARG A 229 -0.81 16.73 7.32
N PRO A 230 -1.02 17.80 8.11
CA PRO A 230 -1.09 19.17 7.58
C PRO A 230 0.17 19.58 6.81
N GLU A 231 1.34 19.23 7.32
CA GLU A 231 2.60 19.56 6.67
C GLU A 231 2.83 18.76 5.39
N ILE A 232 2.45 17.47 5.38
CA ILE A 232 2.47 16.63 4.18
C ILE A 232 1.51 17.19 3.12
N GLU A 233 0.29 17.56 3.49
CA GLU A 233 -0.69 18.18 2.57
C GLU A 233 -0.15 19.48 1.98
N ASN A 234 0.51 20.32 2.79
CA ASN A 234 1.19 21.54 2.32
C ASN A 234 2.34 21.23 1.35
N MET A 235 3.15 20.21 1.66
CA MET A 235 4.24 19.77 0.79
C MET A 235 3.71 19.27 -0.57
N LEU A 236 2.69 18.40 -0.56
CA LEU A 236 2.06 17.83 -1.75
C LEU A 236 1.38 18.90 -2.61
N SER A 237 0.83 19.94 -1.98
CA SER A 237 0.15 21.04 -2.69
C SER A 237 1.13 22.02 -3.34
N ASN A 238 2.36 22.14 -2.83
CA ASN A 238 3.38 23.04 -3.36
C ASN A 238 4.17 22.41 -4.50
N ASP A 239 3.99 22.94 -5.72
CA ASP A 239 4.66 22.43 -6.93
C ASP A 239 6.20 22.52 -6.85
N ARG A 240 6.75 23.45 -6.05
CA ARG A 240 8.20 23.56 -5.82
C ARG A 240 8.77 22.49 -4.89
N SER A 241 7.92 21.69 -4.24
CA SER A 241 8.36 20.57 -3.41
C SER A 241 8.80 19.37 -4.24
N TYR A 242 8.40 19.29 -5.50
CA TYR A 242 8.66 18.14 -6.36
C TYR A 242 10.07 18.16 -6.95
N PRO A 243 10.69 16.98 -7.17
CA PRO A 243 10.18 15.65 -6.85
C PRO A 243 10.10 15.36 -5.34
N ILE A 244 9.05 14.64 -4.93
CA ILE A 244 8.84 14.24 -3.53
C ILE A 244 9.16 12.75 -3.41
N THR A 245 10.09 12.41 -2.53
CA THR A 245 10.39 11.01 -2.19
C THR A 245 9.52 10.57 -1.03
N VAL A 246 8.77 9.49 -1.23
CA VAL A 246 7.91 8.87 -0.22
C VAL A 246 8.57 7.58 0.22
N SER A 247 8.72 7.38 1.52
CA SER A 247 9.33 6.16 2.07
C SER A 247 8.62 5.68 3.32
N TYR A 248 8.55 4.36 3.47
CA TYR A 248 8.11 3.70 4.69
C TYR A 248 9.24 2.79 5.17
N THR A 249 9.80 3.10 6.34
CA THR A 249 10.90 2.34 6.94
C THR A 249 10.58 2.12 8.43
N PRO A 250 10.01 0.96 8.81
CA PRO A 250 9.76 0.66 10.22
C PRO A 250 11.10 0.35 10.94
N PRO A 251 11.11 0.36 12.29
CA PRO A 251 12.24 -0.13 13.08
C PRO A 251 12.65 -1.55 12.67
N LYS A 252 13.96 -1.85 12.68
CA LYS A 252 14.53 -3.14 12.23
C LYS A 252 13.89 -4.35 12.92
N VAL A 253 13.43 -4.19 14.14
CA VAL A 253 12.77 -5.28 14.88
C VAL A 253 11.48 -5.78 14.22
N PHE A 254 10.85 -4.98 13.37
CA PHE A 254 9.71 -5.42 12.57
C PHE A 254 10.13 -6.15 11.29
N ASP A 255 11.42 -6.16 10.93
CA ASP A 255 11.91 -6.87 9.74
C ASP A 255 11.70 -8.38 9.92
N GLY A 256 10.86 -8.97 9.09
CA GLY A 256 10.56 -10.40 9.11
C GLY A 256 9.57 -10.85 10.20
N MET A 257 9.03 -9.92 10.99
CA MET A 257 7.95 -10.20 11.93
C MET A 257 6.64 -10.46 11.18
N ILE A 258 5.91 -11.52 11.54
CA ILE A 258 4.58 -11.75 10.97
C ILE A 258 3.59 -10.72 11.54
N GLN A 259 2.58 -10.34 10.75
CA GLN A 259 1.69 -9.23 11.10
C GLN A 259 0.93 -9.47 12.42
N GLU A 260 0.64 -10.72 12.74
CA GLU A 260 -0.04 -11.16 13.95
C GLU A 260 0.80 -10.97 15.23
N GLU A 261 2.14 -10.90 15.10
CA GLU A 261 3.05 -10.69 16.23
C GLU A 261 3.26 -9.21 16.56
N ILE A 262 3.04 -8.31 15.58
CA ILE A 262 3.21 -6.86 15.74
C ILE A 262 2.45 -6.30 16.95
N PRO A 263 1.17 -6.65 17.21
CA PRO A 263 0.47 -6.14 18.39
C PRO A 263 1.16 -6.53 19.69
N SER A 264 1.60 -7.79 19.83
CA SER A 264 2.28 -8.29 21.03
C SER A 264 3.63 -7.61 21.25
N TYR A 265 4.34 -7.30 20.16
CA TYR A 265 5.58 -6.55 20.24
C TYR A 265 5.33 -5.08 20.64
N GLU A 266 4.35 -4.40 20.03
CA GLU A 266 3.98 -3.02 20.38
C GLU A 266 3.54 -2.87 21.84
N ILE A 267 2.80 -3.85 22.37
CA ILE A 267 2.50 -3.95 23.81
C ILE A 267 3.78 -3.90 24.64
N SER A 268 4.75 -4.75 24.27
CA SER A 268 6.01 -4.89 24.99
C SER A 268 6.82 -3.59 24.95
N ARG A 269 6.88 -2.92 23.79
CA ARG A 269 7.52 -1.60 23.64
C ARG A 269 6.86 -0.55 24.51
N SER A 270 5.53 -0.47 24.52
CA SER A 270 4.79 0.47 25.37
C SER A 270 5.05 0.23 26.85
N PHE A 271 5.15 -1.04 27.28
CA PHE A 271 5.52 -1.38 28.64
C PHE A 271 6.95 -0.95 28.99
N LEU A 272 7.92 -1.26 28.12
CA LEU A 272 9.31 -0.83 28.29
C LEU A 272 9.43 0.69 28.30
N ARG A 273 8.59 1.43 27.57
CA ARG A 273 8.53 2.90 27.64
C ARG A 273 8.15 3.39 29.04
N PHE A 274 7.18 2.76 29.73
CA PHE A 274 6.89 3.12 31.13
C PHE A 274 8.07 2.85 32.05
N ILE A 275 8.73 1.70 31.87
CA ILE A 275 9.92 1.35 32.63
C ILE A 275 11.01 2.40 32.41
N LYS A 276 11.27 2.77 31.16
CA LYS A 276 12.26 3.80 30.79
C LYS A 276 11.95 5.13 31.46
N ASN A 277 10.71 5.59 31.40
CA ASN A 277 10.29 6.84 32.03
C ASN A 277 10.52 6.79 33.55
N ALA A 278 10.11 5.71 34.21
CA ALA A 278 10.31 5.53 35.65
C ALA A 278 11.79 5.46 36.03
N CYS A 279 12.63 4.82 35.21
CA CYS A 279 14.08 4.80 35.42
C CYS A 279 14.72 6.17 35.24
N SER A 280 14.28 6.92 34.22
CA SER A 280 14.72 8.29 33.99
C SER A 280 14.39 9.21 35.16
N ASP A 281 13.24 9.03 35.79
CA ASP A 281 12.79 9.86 36.93
C ASP A 281 13.58 9.66 38.22
N VAL A 282 14.36 8.58 38.31
CA VAL A 282 15.32 8.31 39.40
C VAL A 282 16.77 8.38 38.90
N ASN A 283 17.00 9.03 37.76
CA ASN A 283 18.30 9.23 37.12
C ASN A 283 19.06 7.95 36.80
N TYR A 284 18.36 6.83 36.58
CA TYR A 284 18.96 5.50 36.34
C TYR A 284 19.85 5.00 37.50
N GLU A 285 19.73 5.57 38.70
CA GLU A 285 20.57 5.25 39.86
C GLU A 285 19.79 4.43 40.89
N ILE A 286 20.27 3.22 41.18
CA ILE A 286 19.61 2.29 42.12
C ILE A 286 19.42 2.86 43.53
N TYR A 287 20.33 3.74 43.96
CA TYR A 287 20.27 4.32 45.30
C TYR A 287 19.17 5.37 45.45
N ASN A 288 18.65 5.91 44.34
CA ASN A 288 17.52 6.82 44.31
C ASN A 288 16.17 6.08 44.46
N VAL A 289 16.16 4.74 44.38
CA VAL A 289 15.00 3.92 44.71
C VAL A 289 14.89 3.76 46.23
N LYS A 290 13.78 4.24 46.79
CA LYS A 290 13.58 4.38 48.24
C LYS A 290 13.61 3.05 48.98
N HIS A 291 12.87 2.04 48.51
CA HIS A 291 12.74 0.77 49.23
C HIS A 291 13.70 -0.31 48.71
N LYS A 292 14.42 -0.97 49.63
CA LYS A 292 15.41 -2.02 49.31
C LYS A 292 14.82 -3.17 48.48
N HIS A 293 13.58 -3.58 48.76
CA HIS A 293 12.95 -4.69 48.02
C HIS A 293 12.58 -4.30 46.57
N GLN A 294 12.38 -3.01 46.28
CA GLN A 294 12.11 -2.50 44.93
C GLN A 294 13.38 -2.35 44.09
N ARG A 295 14.55 -2.13 44.73
CA ARG A 295 15.86 -2.01 44.05
C ARG A 295 16.19 -3.21 43.16
N ARG A 296 15.84 -4.42 43.58
CA ARG A 296 16.05 -5.63 42.78
C ARG A 296 15.18 -5.66 41.52
N THR A 297 13.96 -5.13 41.60
CA THR A 297 13.08 -4.98 40.44
C THR A 297 13.61 -3.90 39.50
N PHE A 298 14.12 -2.79 40.06
CA PHE A 298 14.77 -1.73 39.31
C PHE A 298 15.99 -2.21 38.52
N GLU A 299 16.86 -3.03 39.12
CA GLU A 299 17.99 -3.65 38.40
C GLU A 299 17.52 -4.48 37.19
N ARG A 300 16.43 -5.26 37.34
CA ARG A 300 15.85 -6.03 36.23
C ARG A 300 15.32 -5.14 35.12
N TYR A 301 14.73 -4.01 35.48
CA TYR A 301 14.27 -3.03 34.51
C TYR A 301 15.40 -2.43 33.69
N LEU A 302 16.51 -2.08 34.32
CA LEU A 302 17.70 -1.64 33.59
C LEU A 302 18.18 -2.71 32.61
N LEU A 303 18.22 -3.98 33.04
CA LEU A 303 18.57 -5.10 32.17
C LEU A 303 17.59 -5.27 30.99
N TYR A 304 16.28 -5.16 31.22
CA TYR A 304 15.30 -5.26 30.13
C TYR A 304 15.44 -4.14 29.11
N LEU A 305 15.74 -2.91 29.56
CA LEU A 305 15.99 -1.80 28.65
C LEU A 305 17.27 -2.01 27.85
N GLU A 306 18.37 -2.40 28.51
CA GLU A 306 19.66 -2.68 27.88
C GLU A 306 19.54 -3.82 26.85
N ASP A 307 18.89 -4.92 27.22
CA ASP A 307 18.65 -6.07 26.34
C ASP A 307 17.82 -5.67 25.11
N HIS A 308 16.74 -4.90 25.30
CA HIS A 308 15.92 -4.39 24.21
C HIS A 308 16.72 -3.53 23.23
N TYR A 309 17.50 -2.56 23.74
CA TYR A 309 18.31 -1.70 22.89
C TYR A 309 19.36 -2.48 22.09
N HIS A 310 20.01 -3.47 22.72
CA HIS A 310 21.04 -4.26 22.06
C HIS A 310 20.48 -5.25 21.04
N GLN A 311 19.33 -5.87 21.31
CA GLN A 311 18.75 -6.87 20.40
C GLN A 311 18.01 -6.23 19.23
N CYS A 312 17.31 -5.12 19.48
CA CYS A 312 16.30 -4.61 18.54
C CYS A 312 16.74 -3.34 17.80
N ASP A 313 17.81 -2.65 18.25
CA ASP A 313 18.20 -1.33 17.75
C ASP A 313 17.00 -0.34 17.78
N ASP A 314 16.17 -0.49 18.81
CA ASP A 314 14.83 0.09 18.89
C ASP A 314 14.73 1.14 20.00
N HIS A 315 14.49 2.39 19.60
CA HIS A 315 14.38 3.54 20.48
C HIS A 315 12.95 3.73 20.98
N LEU A 316 12.66 3.33 22.23
CA LEU A 316 11.32 3.36 22.86
C LEU A 316 10.60 4.73 22.93
N GLU A 317 11.25 5.80 22.49
CA GLU A 317 10.72 7.15 22.36
C GLU A 317 9.46 7.21 21.47
N ASP A 318 9.43 6.40 20.42
CA ASP A 318 8.34 6.32 19.45
C ASP A 318 7.35 5.18 19.77
N ALA A 319 7.48 4.48 20.90
CA ALA A 319 6.54 3.43 21.29
C ALA A 319 5.13 4.03 21.54
N MET A 320 4.07 3.26 21.32
CA MET A 320 2.69 3.74 21.51
C MET A 320 2.41 4.09 22.98
N THR A 321 1.53 5.08 23.18
CA THR A 321 0.86 5.30 24.46
C THR A 321 -0.24 4.24 24.67
N ASN A 322 -0.71 4.03 25.90
CA ASN A 322 -1.82 3.09 26.16
C ASN A 322 -3.08 3.47 25.40
N TRP A 323 -3.36 4.78 25.29
CA TRP A 323 -4.49 5.25 24.50
C TRP A 323 -4.38 4.87 23.03
N GLU A 324 -3.20 5.03 22.43
CA GLU A 324 -2.96 4.62 21.04
C GLU A 324 -3.05 3.11 20.87
N LEU A 325 -2.55 2.33 21.84
CA LEU A 325 -2.73 0.87 21.84
C LEU A 325 -4.20 0.47 21.90
N TYR A 326 -5.05 1.14 22.70
CA TYR A 326 -6.48 0.82 22.78
C TYR A 326 -7.25 1.15 21.52
N MET A 327 -6.95 2.31 20.94
CA MET A 327 -7.56 2.71 19.69
C MET A 327 -7.16 1.78 18.54
N ARG A 328 -5.92 1.29 18.55
CA ARG A 328 -5.38 0.44 17.48
C ARG A 328 -5.67 -1.05 17.65
N TYR A 329 -5.68 -1.53 18.90
CA TYR A 329 -5.84 -2.93 19.25
C TYR A 329 -6.87 -3.12 20.38
N PRO A 330 -8.16 -2.89 20.09
CA PRO A 330 -9.20 -2.87 21.13
C PRO A 330 -9.35 -4.21 21.87
N PHE A 331 -8.95 -5.33 21.25
CA PHE A 331 -8.96 -6.67 21.87
C PHE A 331 -7.94 -6.80 23.02
N ILE A 332 -6.96 -5.90 23.12
CA ILE A 332 -5.90 -5.92 24.14
C ILE A 332 -6.35 -5.23 25.43
N THR A 333 -7.41 -4.41 25.38
CA THR A 333 -7.91 -3.61 26.51
C THR A 333 -8.13 -4.42 27.79
N GLY A 334 -8.66 -5.65 27.67
CA GLY A 334 -8.86 -6.53 28.82
C GLY A 334 -7.58 -7.05 29.47
N ALA A 335 -6.51 -7.22 28.69
CA ALA A 335 -5.22 -7.74 29.16
C ALA A 335 -4.35 -6.66 29.84
N MET A 336 -4.65 -5.39 29.61
CA MET A 336 -3.84 -4.25 30.08
C MET A 336 -4.27 -3.66 31.42
N GLY A 337 -5.35 -4.15 32.04
CA GLY A 337 -5.93 -3.51 33.23
C GLY A 337 -4.97 -3.36 34.42
N LEU A 338 -4.00 -4.27 34.58
CA LEU A 338 -2.94 -4.12 35.60
C LEU A 338 -1.90 -3.08 35.19
N ILE A 339 -1.48 -3.09 33.92
CA ILE A 339 -0.50 -2.17 33.37
C ILE A 339 -1.02 -0.72 33.41
N ASP A 340 -2.31 -0.50 33.17
CA ASP A 340 -2.92 0.82 33.28
C ASP A 340 -2.90 1.39 34.70
N LYS A 341 -3.09 0.52 35.70
CA LYS A 341 -3.10 0.94 37.09
C LYS A 341 -1.70 1.25 37.59
N THR A 342 -0.73 0.40 37.27
CA THR A 342 0.62 0.47 37.85
C THR A 342 1.63 1.17 36.95
N GLY A 343 1.51 1.09 35.63
CA GLY A 343 2.49 1.61 34.65
C GLY A 343 2.68 3.14 34.73
N PRO A 344 1.62 3.95 34.59
CA PRO A 344 1.71 5.41 34.73
C PRO A 344 2.17 5.87 36.12
N ASN A 345 1.96 5.05 37.15
CA ASN A 345 2.33 5.35 38.53
C ASN A 345 3.68 4.73 38.95
N LEU A 346 4.38 4.05 38.04
CA LEU A 346 5.60 3.31 38.35
C LEU A 346 6.68 4.23 38.93
N THR A 347 6.76 5.48 38.46
CA THR A 347 7.62 6.53 39.03
C THR A 347 7.36 6.75 40.52
N LYS A 348 6.09 6.92 40.92
CA LYS A 348 5.71 7.14 42.33
C LYS A 348 6.06 5.92 43.19
N VAL A 349 5.86 4.72 42.64
CA VAL A 349 6.23 3.46 43.30
C VAL A 349 7.74 3.40 43.53
N MET A 350 8.57 3.76 42.54
CA MET A 350 10.05 3.74 42.67
C MET A 350 10.58 4.77 43.66
N ARG A 351 9.95 5.95 43.74
CA ARG A 351 10.24 6.96 44.76
C ARG A 351 9.71 6.57 46.15
N GLY A 352 8.92 5.49 46.23
CA GLY A 352 8.20 5.06 47.42
C GLY A 352 7.27 6.14 47.97
N GLU A 353 6.67 6.90 47.07
CA GLU A 353 5.57 7.84 47.31
C GLU A 353 4.23 7.12 47.37
N ALA A 354 4.14 5.92 46.80
CA ALA A 354 2.95 5.06 46.83
C ALA A 354 3.34 3.57 46.84
N ASP A 355 2.49 2.72 47.41
CA ASP A 355 2.66 1.26 47.36
C ASP A 355 2.05 0.72 46.06
N VAL A 356 2.67 -0.30 45.45
CA VAL A 356 2.07 -0.98 44.29
C VAL A 356 0.71 -1.59 44.64
N LEU A 357 0.54 -2.07 45.89
CA LEU A 357 -0.71 -2.64 46.36
C LEU A 357 -1.84 -1.60 46.44
N GLU A 358 -1.50 -0.33 46.67
CA GLU A 358 -2.47 0.77 46.68
C GLU A 358 -3.12 0.93 45.29
N PHE A 359 -2.34 0.77 44.21
CA PHE A 359 -2.88 0.83 42.85
C PHE A 359 -3.60 -0.46 42.43
N LEU A 360 -3.19 -1.60 42.97
CA LEU A 360 -3.79 -2.90 42.62
C LEU A 360 -5.13 -3.12 43.33
N PHE A 361 -5.24 -2.68 44.58
CA PHE A 361 -6.35 -3.01 45.48
C PHE A 361 -7.01 -1.81 46.17
N GLY A 362 -6.41 -0.63 46.14
CA GLY A 362 -6.91 0.58 46.82
C GLY A 362 -8.01 1.34 46.05
N GLY A 363 -8.82 0.62 45.27
CA GLY A 363 -9.98 1.16 44.57
C GLY A 363 -11.17 1.35 45.48
#